data_AF-A0A8T5RFN4-F1
#
_entry.id   AF-A0A8T5RFN4-F1
#
_cell.length_a   1.000
_cell.length_b   1.000
_cell.length_c   1.000
_cell.angle_alpha   90.00
_cell.angle_beta   90.00
_cell.angle_gamma   90.00
#
_symmetry.space_group_name_H-M   'P 1'
#
loop_
_entity.id
_entity.type
_entity.pdbx_description
1 polymer ?
#
loop_
_entity_poly.entity_id
_entity_poly.type
_entity_poly.pdbx_seq_one_letter_code
_entity_poly.pdbx_strand_id
1 'polypeptide(L)' 'MSYEDEIILKKILQAIINSTAGVKYTIIIDESGITLLSQSKFRLSDDNTSVEKIGAIGGAVFMAGEE' A
#
# COMPACT_ATOMS: atom_id res chain seq x y z
N MET A 1 14.04 8.47 0.51
CA MET A 1 13.69 7.89 -0.80
C MET A 1 14.02 8.93 -1.85
N SER A 2 14.82 8.60 -2.87
CA SER A 2 15.04 9.53 -3.98
C SER A 2 13.80 9.56 -4.89
N TYR A 3 13.68 10.59 -5.73
CA TYR A 3 12.58 10.68 -6.69
C TYR A 3 12.57 9.51 -7.69
N GLU A 4 13.75 9.03 -8.08
CA GLU A 4 13.89 7.87 -8.96
C GLU A 4 13.40 6.59 -8.28
N ASP A 5 13.75 6.39 -7.01
CA ASP A 5 13.28 5.25 -6.23
C ASP A 5 11.74 5.23 -6.15
N GLU A 6 11.13 6.39 -5.90
CA GLU A 6 9.67 6.51 -5.80
C GLU A 6 8.99 6.12 -7.12
N ILE A 7 9.54 6.54 -8.27
CA ILE A 7 9.01 6.17 -9.59
C ILE A 7 9.12 4.65 -9.81
N ILE A 8 10.26 4.06 -9.48
CA ILE A 8 10.50 2.63 -9.65
C ILE A 8 9.53 1.83 -8.77
N LEU A 9 9.39 2.21 -7.50
CA LEU A 9 8.47 1.57 -6.57
C LEU A 9 7.02 1.68 -7.04
N LYS A 10 6.57 2.85 -7.53
CA LYS A 10 5.23 3.00 -8.14
C LYS A 10 5.01 2.02 -9.29
N LYS A 11 5.98 1.85 -10.19
CA LYS A 11 5.89 0.90 -11.30
C LYS A 11 5.76 -0.55 -10.81
N ILE A 12 6.53 -0.92 -9.78
CA ILE A 12 6.46 -2.26 -9.17
C ILE A 12 5.07 -2.49 -8.57
N LEU A 13 4.58 -1.56 -7.74
CA LEU A 13 3.25 -1.65 -7.13
C LEU A 13 2.13 -1.73 -8.17
N GLN A 14 2.27 -0.97 -9.27
CA GLN A 14 1.35 -0.99 -10.40
C GLN A 14 1.41 -2.33 -11.18
N ALA A 15 2.58 -2.95 -11.30
CA ALA A 15 2.71 -4.27 -11.91
C ALA A 15 2.03 -5.36 -11.06
N ILE A 16 2.29 -5.35 -9.74
CA ILE A 16 1.69 -6.31 -8.78
C ILE A 16 0.18 -6.21 -8.78
N ILE A 17 -0.36 -4.98 -8.68
CA ILE A 17 -1.79 -4.79 -8.62
C ILE A 17 -2.44 -5.26 -9.92
N ASN A 18 -1.82 -5.03 -11.08
CA ASN A 18 -2.34 -5.43 -12.39
C ASN A 18 -2.25 -6.93 -12.67
N SER A 19 -1.20 -7.60 -12.19
CA SER A 19 -1.00 -9.05 -12.39
C SER A 19 -1.91 -9.91 -11.51
N THR A 20 -2.46 -9.36 -10.44
CA THR A 20 -3.26 -10.12 -9.47
C THR A 20 -4.74 -9.76 -9.54
N ALA A 21 -5.60 -10.76 -9.75
CA ALA A 21 -7.05 -10.58 -9.74
C ALA A 21 -7.54 -10.32 -8.31
N GLY A 22 -8.56 -9.47 -8.15
CA GLY A 22 -9.16 -9.18 -6.85
C GLY A 22 -8.39 -8.20 -5.95
N VAL A 23 -7.12 -7.89 -6.25
CA VAL A 23 -6.34 -6.88 -5.49
C VAL A 23 -6.81 -5.47 -5.86
N LYS A 24 -7.23 -4.70 -4.86
CA LYS A 24 -7.74 -3.32 -5.04
C LYS A 24 -6.72 -2.24 -4.69
N TYR A 25 -5.85 -2.53 -3.73
CA TYR A 25 -4.78 -1.64 -3.28
C TYR A 25 -3.49 -2.43 -3.09
N THR A 26 -2.37 -1.77 -3.34
CA THR A 26 -1.05 -2.19 -2.89
C THR A 26 -0.45 -1.04 -2.09
N ILE A 27 0.15 -1.36 -0.94
CA ILE A 27 0.61 -0.37 0.04
C ILE A 27 2.01 -0.79 0.49
N ILE A 28 2.92 0.18 0.56
CA ILE A 28 4.21 0.06 1.25
C ILE A 28 4.06 0.78 2.58
N ILE A 29 4.32 0.07 3.66
CA ILE A 29 4.34 0.59 5.02
C ILE A 29 5.74 0.45 5.61
N ASP A 30 6.08 1.30 6.57
CA ASP A 30 7.20 1.02 7.47
C ASP A 30 6.76 0.16 8.66
N GLU A 31 7.73 -0.18 9.53
CA GLU A 31 7.51 -0.99 10.73
C GLU A 31 6.61 -0.31 11.77
N SER A 32 6.43 1.02 11.70
CA SER A 32 5.49 1.74 12.56
C SER A 32 4.04 1.70 12.03
N GLY A 33 3.83 1.14 10.84
CA GLY A 33 2.53 1.11 10.16
C GLY A 33 2.21 2.40 9.38
N ILE A 34 3.18 3.29 9.19
CA ILE A 34 2.99 4.49 8.37
C ILE A 34 3.03 4.10 6.90
N THR A 35 1.99 4.50 6.15
CA THR A 35 1.95 4.33 4.70
C THR A 35 2.95 5.25 4.01
N LEU A 36 3.93 4.67 3.33
CA LEU A 36 4.95 5.37 2.56
C LEU A 36 4.52 5.59 1.09
N LEU A 37 3.83 4.61 0.52
CA LEU A 37 3.38 4.64 -0.88
C LEU A 37 2.18 3.72 -1.08
N SER A 38 1.26 4.10 -1.97
CA SER A 38 0.14 3.23 -2.36
C SER A 38 -0.18 3.31 -3.85
N GLN A 39 -0.72 2.24 -4.42
CA GLN A 39 -1.38 2.23 -5.73
C GLN A 39 -2.76 1.58 -5.63
N SER A 40 -3.70 2.03 -6.46
CA SER A 40 -5.08 1.53 -6.50
C SER A 40 -5.53 1.31 -7.94
N LYS A 41 -6.25 0.21 -8.19
CA LYS A 41 -6.72 -0.15 -9.55
C LYS A 41 -7.90 0.72 -10.01
N PHE A 42 -8.71 1.20 -9.08
CA PHE A 42 -9.93 1.94 -9.36
C PHE A 42 -9.91 3.27 -8.61
N ARG A 43 -10.24 4.36 -9.31
CA ARG A 43 -10.70 5.59 -8.65
C ARG A 43 -12.17 5.40 -8.33
N LEU A 44 -12.48 4.73 -7.23
CA LEU A 44 -13.85 4.73 -6.72
C LEU A 44 -14.08 6.13 -6.16
N SER A 45 -14.93 6.89 -6.83
CA SER A 45 -15.32 8.26 -6.48
C SER A 45 -15.98 8.38 -5.09
N ASP A 46 -16.17 7.26 -4.38
CA ASP A 46 -16.83 7.13 -3.08
C ASP A 46 -15.98 6.36 -2.03
N ASP A 47 -14.68 6.16 -2.27
CA ASP A 47 -13.84 5.47 -1.31
C ASP A 47 -13.52 6.36 -0.09
N ASN A 48 -14.36 6.25 0.94
CA ASN A 48 -14.01 6.61 2.33
C ASN A 48 -12.89 5.71 2.91
N THR A 49 -12.31 4.84 2.10
CA THR A 49 -11.23 3.92 2.43
C THR A 49 -9.90 4.68 2.48
N SER A 50 -9.46 5.03 3.69
CA SER A 50 -8.16 5.67 3.93
C SER A 50 -7.05 4.62 3.90
N VAL A 51 -6.14 4.73 2.93
CA VAL A 51 -4.96 3.87 2.78
C VAL A 51 -4.02 3.97 3.99
N GLU A 52 -4.06 5.11 4.69
CA GLU A 52 -3.34 5.33 5.95
C GLU A 52 -3.90 4.44 7.06
N LYS A 53 -5.23 4.31 7.17
CA LYS A 53 -5.85 3.40 8.15
C LYS A 53 -5.55 1.94 7.84
N ILE A 54 -5.57 1.55 6.55
CA ILE A 54 -5.21 0.19 6.15
C ILE A 54 -3.75 -0.10 6.52
N GLY A 55 -2.83 0.82 6.22
CA GLY A 55 -1.42 0.67 6.56
C GLY A 55 -1.19 0.53 8.07
N ALA A 56 -1.82 1.40 8.87
CA ALA A 56 -1.68 1.38 10.32
C ALA A 56 -2.19 0.06 10.94
N ILE A 57 -3.35 -0.43 10.49
CA ILE A 57 -3.89 -1.72 10.96
C ILE A 57 -2.99 -2.87 10.52
N GLY A 58 -2.57 -2.90 9.25
CA GLY A 58 -1.71 -3.94 8.70
C GLY A 58 -0.37 -4.03 9.44
N GLY A 59 0.26 -2.89 9.70
CA GLY A 59 1.51 -2.82 10.48
C GLY A 59 1.32 -3.32 11.91
N ALA A 60 0.28 -2.84 12.61
CA ALA A 60 0.00 -3.27 13.98
C ALA A 60 -0.27 -4.78 14.09
N VAL A 61 -1.04 -5.36 13.15
CA VAL A 61 -1.34 -6.80 13.12
C VAL A 61 -0.09 -7.62 12.80
N PHE A 62 0.75 -7.16 11.87
CA PHE A 62 2.00 -7.85 11.54
C PHE A 62 2.94 -7.89 12.75
N MET A 63 3.15 -6.76 13.42
CA MET A 63 4.01 -6.67 14.60
C MET A 63 3.52 -7.55 15.76
N ALA A 64 2.21 -7.56 16.02
CA ALA A 64 1.62 -8.42 17.06
C ALA A 64 1.72 -9.92 16.76
N GLY A 65 1.95 -10.31 15.50
CA GLY A 65 2.12 -11.70 15.10
C GLY A 65 3.57 -12.21 15.22
N GLU A 66 4.54 -11.31 15.35
CA GLU A 66 5.97 -11.63 15.49
C GLU A 66 6.41 -11.76 16.97
N GLU A 67 5.53 -11.45 17.93
CA GLU A 67 5.73 -11.53 19.38
C GLU A 67 5.21 -12.85 19.97
#